data_AF-A0A351A4V5-F1
#
_entry.id   AF-A0A351A4V5-F1
#
_cell.length_a   1.000
_cell.length_b   1.000
_cell.length_c   1.000
_cell.angle_alpha   90.00
_cell.angle_beta   90.00
_cell.angle_gamma   90.00
#
_symmetry.space_group_name_H-M   'P 1'
#
loop_
_entity.id
_entity.type
_entity.pdbx_description
1 polymer ?
#
loop_
_entity_poly.entity_id
_entity_poly.type
_entity_poly.pdbx_seq_one_letter_code
_entity_poly.pdbx_strand_id
1 'polypeptide(L)'
;MKILAPSPADLTRGRAATPIAFIRAIVLGYRLRGMDPASALAQAQIPAAVLEDPAARVTAAQMELLSGIAMQALDDEALGWFSRRLPWGSYGMLCRASLTSPTLEVALKRWCRHHRLLTEDIVFELVPQRGVATIRVAEHTELGELREFCLVSTLRYLLGYACWLVDSRIALTAAAFPFDAPAHADAYAYLFAGPASFSAPAAAISFDARYLTLPVRRDEKALQ
;
A
#
# COMPACT_ATOMS: atom_id res chain seq x y z
N MET A 1 17.63 1.20 0.77
CA MET A 1 16.85 1.82 -0.29
C MET A 1 17.04 3.33 -0.25
N LYS A 2 17.89 3.86 -1.14
CA LYS A 2 17.80 5.27 -1.52
C LYS A 2 16.55 5.38 -2.39
N ILE A 3 15.66 6.33 -2.10
CA ILE A 3 14.64 6.71 -3.08
C ILE A 3 15.42 7.34 -4.23
N LEU A 4 15.52 6.66 -5.37
CA LEU A 4 15.94 7.31 -6.60
C LEU A 4 14.84 8.31 -6.94
N ALA A 5 15.03 9.58 -6.56
CA ALA A 5 14.08 10.62 -6.89
C ALA A 5 13.94 10.68 -8.42
N PRO A 6 12.72 10.47 -8.97
CA PRO A 6 12.48 10.62 -10.40
C PRO A 6 12.90 12.03 -10.84
N SER A 7 13.31 12.20 -12.09
CA SER A 7 13.56 13.56 -12.57
C SER A 7 12.27 14.39 -12.50
N PRO A 8 12.35 15.73 -12.36
CA PRO A 8 11.18 16.61 -12.38
C PRO A 8 10.23 16.36 -13.56
N ALA A 9 10.79 16.03 -14.73
CA ALA A 9 10.00 15.72 -15.91
C ALA A 9 9.30 14.35 -15.82
N ASP A 10 9.87 13.38 -15.10
CA ASP A 10 9.27 12.05 -14.94
C ASP A 10 8.11 12.05 -13.95
N LEU A 11 8.09 13.00 -13.00
CA LEU A 11 6.98 13.13 -12.05
C LEU A 11 5.65 13.45 -12.74
N THR A 12 5.67 14.26 -13.79
CA THR A 12 4.46 14.66 -14.52
C THR A 12 4.22 13.79 -15.76
N ARG A 13 5.14 12.88 -16.09
CA ARG A 13 4.96 11.92 -17.19
C ARG A 13 4.02 10.79 -16.75
N GLY A 14 2.98 10.58 -17.56
CA GLY A 14 2.02 9.49 -17.37
C GLY A 14 0.63 9.97 -17.01
N ARG A 15 -0.31 9.03 -16.91
CA ARG A 15 -1.71 9.33 -16.61
C ARG A 15 -1.86 9.72 -15.14
N ALA A 16 -2.44 10.89 -14.89
CA ALA A 16 -2.91 11.26 -13.56
C ALA A 16 -4.17 10.45 -13.21
N ALA A 17 -3.99 9.33 -12.53
CA ALA A 17 -5.06 8.41 -12.14
C ALA A 17 -5.24 8.30 -10.61
N THR A 18 -4.21 8.66 -9.83
CA THR A 18 -4.22 8.57 -8.37
C THR A 18 -5.10 9.66 -7.79
N PRO A 19 -6.14 9.33 -6.99
CA PRO A 19 -7.03 10.33 -6.40
C PRO A 19 -6.29 11.25 -5.44
N ILE A 20 -6.65 12.54 -5.45
CA ILE A 20 -6.11 13.50 -4.49
C ILE A 20 -6.43 13.13 -3.03
N ALA A 21 -7.47 12.31 -2.80
CA ALA A 21 -7.83 11.80 -1.48
C ALA A 21 -6.65 11.11 -0.77
N PHE A 22 -5.80 10.38 -1.51
CA PHE A 22 -4.62 9.73 -0.94
C PHE A 22 -3.51 10.72 -0.56
N ILE A 23 -3.38 11.81 -1.32
CA ILE A 23 -2.48 12.92 -0.99
C ILE A 23 -2.99 13.65 0.26
N ARG A 24 -4.29 13.89 0.35
CA ARG A 24 -4.94 14.46 1.55
C ARG A 24 -4.70 13.58 2.78
N ALA A 25 -4.74 12.26 2.64
CA ALA A 25 -4.45 11.33 3.73
C ALA A 25 -2.98 11.43 4.21
N ILE A 26 -2.01 11.55 3.30
CA ILE A 26 -0.60 11.81 3.67
C ILE A 26 -0.47 13.15 4.40
N VAL A 27 -1.11 14.20 3.88
CA VAL A 27 -1.15 15.53 4.51
C VAL A 27 -1.76 15.48 5.90
N LEU A 28 -2.82 14.69 6.10
CA LEU A 28 -3.40 14.45 7.42
C LEU A 28 -2.38 13.79 8.37
N GLY A 29 -1.61 12.81 7.89
CA GLY A 29 -0.51 12.19 8.65
C GLY A 29 0.52 13.21 9.17
N TYR A 30 0.92 14.18 8.34
CA TYR A 30 1.76 15.32 8.76
C TYR A 30 1.09 16.15 9.86
N ARG A 31 -0.17 16.53 9.66
CA ARG A 31 -0.91 17.39 10.60
C ARG A 31 -1.10 16.73 11.96
N LEU A 32 -1.40 15.43 11.99
CA LEU A 32 -1.52 14.63 13.22
C LEU A 32 -0.21 14.59 14.03
N ARG A 33 0.94 14.87 13.38
CA ARG A 33 2.26 14.97 14.02
C ARG A 33 2.73 16.40 14.24
N GLY A 34 1.87 17.39 13.99
CA GLY A 34 2.22 18.81 14.12
C GLY A 34 3.29 19.27 13.12
N MET A 35 3.43 18.57 11.98
CA MET A 35 4.42 18.87 10.95
C MET A 35 3.77 19.51 9.72
N ASP A 36 4.54 20.35 9.01
CA ASP A 36 4.09 21.02 7.78
C ASP A 36 4.41 20.16 6.54
N PRO A 37 3.40 19.77 5.73
CA PRO A 37 3.62 19.01 4.50
C PRO A 37 4.10 19.85 3.31
N ALA A 38 4.18 21.19 3.41
CA ALA A 38 4.42 22.07 2.28
C ALA A 38 5.71 21.74 1.50
N SER A 39 6.81 21.43 2.20
CA SER A 39 8.07 21.06 1.55
C SER A 39 7.96 19.75 0.76
N ALA A 40 7.24 18.77 1.30
CA ALA A 40 7.05 17.47 0.64
C ALA A 40 6.15 17.59 -0.60
N LEU A 41 5.08 18.39 -0.51
CA LEU A 41 4.21 18.71 -1.63
C LEU A 41 4.97 19.44 -2.75
N ALA A 42 5.82 20.42 -2.39
CA ALA A 42 6.63 21.16 -3.36
C ALA A 42 7.62 20.26 -4.10
N GLN A 43 8.31 19.36 -3.39
CA GLN A 43 9.23 18.38 -3.99
C GLN A 43 8.49 17.40 -4.92
N ALA A 44 7.27 16.98 -4.55
CA ALA A 44 6.41 16.15 -5.40
C ALA A 44 5.72 16.93 -6.53
N GLN A 45 5.95 18.24 -6.65
CA GLN A 45 5.28 19.13 -7.62
C GLN A 45 3.74 19.06 -7.54
N ILE A 46 3.20 18.96 -6.32
CA ILE A 46 1.75 18.97 -6.07
C ILE A 46 1.40 20.35 -5.49
N PRO A 47 0.77 21.24 -6.26
CA PRO A 47 0.36 22.54 -5.74
C PRO A 47 -0.69 22.38 -4.63
N ALA A 48 -0.54 23.11 -3.53
CA ALA A 48 -1.46 23.02 -2.39
C ALA A 48 -2.92 23.29 -2.77
N ALA A 49 -3.17 24.18 -3.72
CA ALA A 49 -4.53 24.48 -4.21
C ALA A 49 -5.23 23.27 -4.84
N VAL A 50 -4.50 22.28 -5.36
CA VAL A 50 -5.09 21.04 -5.90
C VAL A 50 -5.73 20.22 -4.78
N LEU A 51 -5.28 20.37 -3.53
CA LEU A 51 -5.89 19.70 -2.38
C LEU A 51 -7.31 20.19 -2.09
N GLU A 52 -7.78 21.29 -2.68
CA GLU A 52 -9.15 21.77 -2.48
C GLU A 52 -10.15 21.13 -3.46
N ASP A 53 -9.69 20.65 -4.61
CA ASP A 53 -10.54 19.99 -5.62
C ASP A 53 -10.64 18.47 -5.33
N PRO A 54 -11.78 17.94 -4.85
CA PRO A 54 -11.92 16.52 -4.55
C PRO A 54 -11.85 15.60 -5.79
N ALA A 55 -12.04 16.14 -7.00
CA ALA A 55 -11.96 15.37 -8.25
C ALA A 55 -10.53 15.32 -8.82
N ALA A 56 -9.60 16.09 -8.26
CA ALA A 56 -8.23 16.16 -8.73
C ALA A 56 -7.52 14.81 -8.64
N ARG A 57 -6.54 14.64 -9.53
CA ARG A 57 -5.70 13.45 -9.60
C ARG A 57 -4.25 13.82 -9.79
N VAL A 58 -3.37 12.98 -9.27
CA VAL A 58 -1.93 13.08 -9.43
C VAL A 58 -1.39 11.84 -10.15
N THR A 59 -0.17 11.92 -10.66
CA THR A 59 0.48 10.75 -11.26
C THR A 59 0.91 9.75 -10.19
N ALA A 60 1.20 8.51 -10.61
CA ALA A 60 1.79 7.51 -9.73
C ALA A 60 3.17 7.95 -9.20
N ALA A 61 3.98 8.62 -10.03
CA ALA A 61 5.30 9.10 -9.65
C ALA A 61 5.25 10.22 -8.58
N GLN A 62 4.28 11.14 -8.68
CA GLN A 62 4.04 12.14 -7.64
C GLN A 62 3.61 11.50 -6.32
N MET A 63 2.70 10.52 -6.37
CA MET A 63 2.28 9.77 -5.20
C MET A 63 3.43 9.02 -4.53
N GLU A 64 4.26 8.33 -5.32
CA GLU A 64 5.42 7.58 -4.83
C GLU A 64 6.45 8.49 -4.18
N LEU A 65 6.80 9.61 -4.85
CA LEU A 65 7.75 10.57 -4.30
C LEU A 65 7.23 11.20 -3.00
N LEU A 66 5.98 11.66 -2.97
CA LEU A 66 5.39 12.22 -1.76
C LEU A 66 5.37 11.21 -0.61
N SER A 67 4.93 9.98 -0.88
CA SER A 67 4.88 8.91 0.12
C SER A 67 6.26 8.65 0.70
N GLY A 68 7.28 8.55 -0.14
CA GLY A 68 8.64 8.29 0.31
C GLY A 68 9.24 9.43 1.15
N ILE A 69 8.99 10.69 0.76
CA ILE A 69 9.40 11.85 1.58
C ILE A 69 8.67 11.85 2.91
N ALA A 70 7.36 11.59 2.90
CA ALA A 70 6.51 11.57 4.08
C ALA A 70 6.93 10.50 5.07
N MET A 71 7.14 9.27 4.61
CA MET A 71 7.58 8.17 5.46
C MET A 71 8.93 8.46 6.14
N GLN A 72 9.86 9.12 5.44
CA GLN A 72 11.15 9.52 6.03
C GLN A 72 11.00 10.68 7.02
N ALA A 73 10.24 11.72 6.66
CA ALA A 73 10.04 12.89 7.51
C ALA A 73 9.31 12.53 8.81
N LEU A 74 8.31 11.65 8.73
CA LEU A 74 7.52 11.20 9.88
C LEU A 74 8.22 10.09 10.69
N ASP A 75 9.30 9.51 10.14
CA ASP A 75 9.88 8.23 10.57
C ASP A 75 8.77 7.17 10.77
N ASP A 76 7.92 7.03 9.75
CA ASP A 76 6.70 6.23 9.81
C ASP A 76 6.28 5.72 8.43
N GLU A 77 6.60 4.46 8.12
CA GLU A 77 6.16 3.76 6.90
C GLU A 77 4.64 3.55 6.84
N ALA A 78 3.95 3.69 7.97
CA ALA A 78 2.50 3.68 8.04
C ALA A 78 1.89 5.08 7.86
N LEU A 79 2.67 6.12 7.56
CA LEU A 79 2.17 7.47 7.23
C LEU A 79 1.13 8.01 8.24
N GLY A 80 1.22 7.59 9.50
CA GLY A 80 0.34 8.02 10.59
C GLY A 80 -0.99 7.29 10.74
N TRP A 81 -1.30 6.23 9.97
CA TRP A 81 -2.59 5.52 10.09
C TRP A 81 -2.65 4.46 11.20
N PHE A 82 -1.54 4.15 11.87
CA PHE A 82 -1.53 3.29 13.05
C PHE A 82 -1.32 4.09 14.34
N SER A 83 -1.76 3.50 15.45
CA SER A 83 -1.60 3.94 16.83
C SER A 83 -0.15 4.16 17.23
N ARG A 84 0.78 3.50 16.53
CA ARG A 84 2.22 3.66 16.66
C ARG A 84 2.89 3.84 15.31
N ARG A 85 4.06 4.47 15.33
CA ARG A 85 4.95 4.53 14.16
C ARG A 85 5.44 3.13 13.78
N LEU A 86 5.55 2.91 12.47
CA LEU A 86 6.40 1.88 11.89
C LEU A 86 7.69 2.55 11.41
N PRO A 87 8.80 2.52 12.18
CA PRO A 87 10.02 3.23 11.81
C PRO A 87 10.49 2.90 10.39
N TRP A 88 11.15 3.86 9.74
CA TRP A 88 11.63 3.67 8.38
C TRP A 88 12.49 2.41 8.24
N GLY A 89 12.15 1.54 7.29
CA GLY A 89 12.77 0.22 7.09
C GLY A 89 12.01 -0.97 7.69
N SER A 90 10.88 -0.75 8.37
CA SER A 90 10.06 -1.80 8.98
C SER A 90 9.58 -2.85 7.97
N TYR A 91 9.00 -2.42 6.85
CA TYR A 91 8.58 -3.27 5.75
C TYR A 91 9.76 -3.82 4.96
N GLY A 92 10.86 -3.07 4.83
CA GLY A 92 12.11 -3.59 4.29
C GLY A 92 12.62 -4.80 5.08
N MET A 93 12.49 -4.78 6.41
CA MET A 93 12.77 -5.94 7.26
C MET A 93 11.78 -7.09 7.04
N LEU A 94 10.48 -6.83 6.86
CA LEU A 94 9.49 -7.88 6.53
C LEU A 94 9.83 -8.59 5.21
N CYS A 95 10.23 -7.83 4.20
CA CYS A 95 10.70 -8.35 2.92
C CYS A 95 11.89 -9.29 3.12
N ARG A 96 12.95 -8.82 3.81
CA ARG A 96 14.17 -9.62 4.09
C ARG A 96 13.87 -10.91 4.85
N ALA A 97 13.02 -10.84 5.87
CA ALA A 97 12.63 -12.00 6.67
C ALA A 97 11.91 -13.10 5.85
N SER A 98 11.40 -12.74 4.67
CA SER A 98 10.59 -13.60 3.82
C SER A 98 11.32 -14.06 2.55
N LEU A 99 12.48 -13.47 2.21
CA LEU A 99 13.28 -13.83 1.03
C LEU A 99 13.73 -15.29 0.99
N THR A 100 13.98 -15.91 2.15
CA THR A 100 14.42 -17.30 2.24
C THR A 100 13.27 -18.31 2.19
N SER A 101 12.04 -17.86 1.94
CA SER A 101 10.88 -18.74 1.85
C SER A 101 10.94 -19.59 0.58
N PRO A 102 10.63 -20.89 0.63
CA PRO A 102 10.66 -21.75 -0.55
C PRO A 102 9.54 -21.43 -1.54
N THR A 103 8.40 -20.91 -1.07
CA THR A 103 7.22 -20.60 -1.87
C THR A 103 6.56 -19.30 -1.43
N LEU A 104 5.71 -18.74 -2.29
CA LEU A 104 4.90 -17.57 -1.96
C LEU A 104 4.01 -17.81 -0.75
N GLU A 105 3.45 -19.01 -0.60
CA GLU A 105 2.63 -19.35 0.57
C GLU A 105 3.37 -19.12 1.88
N VAL A 106 4.61 -19.63 1.97
CA VAL A 106 5.42 -19.50 3.18
C VAL A 106 5.81 -18.03 3.40
N ALA A 107 6.12 -17.30 2.33
CA ALA A 107 6.43 -15.88 2.41
C ALA A 107 5.23 -15.05 2.92
N LEU A 108 4.02 -15.29 2.41
CA LEU A 108 2.81 -14.59 2.84
C LEU A 108 2.42 -14.94 4.27
N LYS A 109 2.58 -16.20 4.69
CA LYS A 109 2.39 -16.61 6.10
C LYS A 109 3.37 -15.89 7.03
N ARG A 110 4.65 -15.79 6.63
CA ARG A 110 5.66 -15.02 7.38
C ARG A 110 5.32 -13.53 7.41
N TRP A 111 4.87 -12.96 6.29
CA TRP A 111 4.41 -11.58 6.21
C TRP A 111 3.31 -11.31 7.24
N CYS A 112 2.25 -12.13 7.24
CA CYS A 112 1.13 -12.00 8.17
C CYS A 112 1.60 -12.05 9.63
N ARG A 113 2.44 -13.04 9.96
CA ARG A 113 2.98 -13.19 11.32
C ARG A 113 3.84 -12.01 11.74
N HIS A 114 4.77 -11.57 10.89
CA HIS A 114 5.75 -10.55 11.24
C HIS A 114 5.16 -9.14 11.21
N HIS A 115 4.20 -8.85 10.32
CA HIS A 115 3.46 -7.59 10.36
C HIS A 115 2.74 -7.41 11.70
N ARG A 116 2.13 -8.49 12.22
CA ARG A 116 1.48 -8.48 13.53
C ARG A 116 2.44 -8.15 14.69
N LEU A 117 3.75 -8.41 14.55
CA LEU A 117 4.75 -8.00 15.55
C LEU A 117 5.01 -6.49 15.53
N LEU A 118 4.74 -5.83 14.40
CA LEU A 118 4.94 -4.39 14.24
C LEU A 118 3.74 -3.60 14.75
N THR A 119 2.52 -4.10 14.48
CA THR A 119 1.26 -3.47 14.87
C THR A 119 0.15 -4.52 14.97
N GLU A 120 -0.81 -4.29 15.87
CA GLU A 120 -2.04 -5.09 15.97
C GLU A 120 -3.28 -4.32 15.51
N ASP A 121 -3.16 -3.04 15.17
CA ASP A 121 -4.26 -2.19 14.66
C ASP A 121 -4.98 -2.82 13.46
N ILE A 122 -4.21 -3.44 12.58
CA ILE A 122 -4.70 -4.34 11.54
C ILE A 122 -3.89 -5.64 11.52
N VAL A 123 -4.56 -6.75 11.24
CA VAL A 123 -3.94 -8.07 11.11
C VAL A 123 -4.25 -8.65 9.74
N PHE A 124 -3.21 -9.14 9.05
CA PHE A 124 -3.36 -9.87 7.80
C PHE A 124 -3.59 -11.35 8.05
N GLU A 125 -4.47 -11.93 7.26
CA GLU A 125 -4.76 -13.36 7.28
C GLU A 125 -4.73 -13.93 5.85
N LEU A 126 -3.95 -14.99 5.65
CA LEU A 126 -4.01 -15.78 4.41
C LEU A 126 -5.00 -16.93 4.59
N VAL A 127 -6.04 -16.95 3.76
CA VAL A 127 -7.11 -17.95 3.77
C VAL A 127 -7.18 -18.65 2.41
N PRO A 128 -6.54 -19.83 2.25
CA PRO A 128 -6.72 -20.66 1.07
C PRO A 128 -8.01 -21.50 1.19
N GLN A 129 -8.94 -21.36 0.24
CA GLN A 129 -10.18 -22.13 0.22
C GLN A 129 -10.64 -22.39 -1.22
N ARG A 130 -10.98 -23.66 -1.52
CA ARG A 130 -11.60 -24.09 -2.80
C ARG A 130 -10.86 -23.56 -4.06
N GLY A 131 -9.53 -23.59 -4.06
CA GLY A 131 -8.70 -23.14 -5.20
C GLY A 131 -8.50 -21.62 -5.29
N VAL A 132 -9.04 -20.85 -4.35
CA VAL A 132 -8.81 -19.41 -4.21
C VAL A 132 -7.96 -19.16 -2.98
N ALA A 133 -6.98 -18.27 -3.10
CA ALA A 133 -6.24 -17.72 -1.97
C ALA A 133 -6.71 -16.28 -1.73
N THR A 134 -7.08 -15.98 -0.49
CA THR A 134 -7.51 -14.65 -0.07
C THR A 134 -6.58 -14.11 1.00
N ILE A 135 -6.07 -12.90 0.80
CA ILE A 135 -5.51 -12.10 1.90
C ILE A 135 -6.62 -11.21 2.42
N ARG A 136 -6.97 -11.38 3.69
CA ARG A 136 -7.96 -10.56 4.41
C ARG A 136 -7.26 -9.67 5.43
N VAL A 137 -7.81 -8.48 5.66
CA VAL A 137 -7.41 -7.58 6.74
C VAL A 137 -8.49 -7.59 7.81
N ALA A 138 -8.11 -7.92 9.04
CA ALA A 138 -8.93 -7.71 10.23
C ALA A 138 -8.54 -6.37 10.86
N GLU A 139 -9.52 -5.51 11.10
CA GLU A 139 -9.34 -4.23 11.79
C GLU A 139 -9.62 -4.45 13.29
N HIS A 140 -8.68 -4.03 14.15
CA HIS A 140 -8.80 -4.15 15.61
C HIS A 140 -8.88 -2.80 16.32
N THR A 141 -8.68 -1.71 15.58
CA THR A 141 -8.83 -0.34 16.06
C THR A 141 -9.58 0.51 15.05
N GLU A 142 -10.13 1.63 15.50
CA GLU A 142 -10.73 2.63 14.63
C GLU A 142 -9.64 3.43 13.90
N LEU A 143 -9.57 3.28 12.58
CA LEU A 143 -8.58 3.96 11.73
C LEU A 143 -9.02 5.38 11.30
N GLY A 144 -10.26 5.76 11.61
CA GLY A 144 -10.81 7.10 11.35
C GLY A 144 -10.72 7.53 9.87
N GLU A 145 -10.36 8.80 9.65
CA GLU A 145 -10.23 9.38 8.30
C GLU A 145 -9.15 8.70 7.44
N LEU A 146 -8.20 8.00 8.05
CA LEU A 146 -7.14 7.28 7.34
C LEU A 146 -7.51 5.85 6.96
N ARG A 147 -8.71 5.37 7.35
CA ARG A 147 -9.16 3.99 7.13
C ARG A 147 -9.07 3.53 5.68
N GLU A 148 -9.63 4.30 4.74
CA GLU A 148 -9.55 3.97 3.30
C GLU A 148 -8.08 3.84 2.86
N PHE A 149 -7.29 4.86 3.17
CA PHE A 149 -5.90 4.94 2.73
C PHE A 149 -5.02 3.83 3.33
N CYS A 150 -5.25 3.49 4.61
CA CYS A 150 -4.60 2.37 5.28
C CYS A 150 -4.89 1.04 4.58
N LEU A 151 -6.16 0.69 4.42
CA LEU A 151 -6.58 -0.60 3.86
C LEU A 151 -6.12 -0.76 2.40
N VAL A 152 -6.28 0.28 1.59
CA VAL A 152 -5.87 0.28 0.18
C VAL A 152 -4.36 0.19 0.06
N SER A 153 -3.60 1.02 0.78
CA SER A 153 -2.14 1.09 0.65
C SER A 153 -1.48 -0.20 1.12
N THR A 154 -1.93 -0.75 2.25
CA THR A 154 -1.33 -1.96 2.84
C THR A 154 -1.59 -3.20 1.98
N LEU A 155 -2.80 -3.37 1.41
CA LEU A 155 -3.11 -4.42 0.45
C LEU A 155 -2.36 -4.24 -0.88
N ARG A 156 -2.31 -3.00 -1.41
CA ARG A 156 -1.60 -2.71 -2.65
C ARG A 156 -0.10 -2.99 -2.52
N TYR A 157 0.48 -2.65 -1.37
CA TYR A 157 1.87 -2.91 -1.06
C TYR A 157 2.15 -4.41 -0.98
N LEU A 158 1.35 -5.17 -0.22
CA LEU A 158 1.49 -6.62 -0.12
C LEU A 158 1.33 -7.32 -1.47
N LEU A 159 0.40 -6.88 -2.32
CA LEU A 159 0.27 -7.39 -3.69
C LEU A 159 1.51 -7.09 -4.54
N GLY A 160 2.03 -5.87 -4.45
CA GLY A 160 3.26 -5.47 -5.14
C GLY A 160 4.45 -6.32 -4.71
N TYR A 161 4.61 -6.48 -3.40
CA TYR A 161 5.61 -7.36 -2.79
C TYR A 161 5.47 -8.80 -3.29
N ALA A 162 4.26 -9.38 -3.25
CA ALA A 162 4.01 -10.74 -3.70
C ALA A 162 4.38 -10.91 -5.18
N CYS A 163 3.93 -10.01 -6.06
CA CYS A 163 4.27 -10.04 -7.49
C CYS A 163 5.78 -9.96 -7.73
N TRP A 164 6.45 -9.02 -7.05
CA TRP A 164 7.89 -8.83 -7.13
C TRP A 164 8.63 -10.08 -6.68
N LEU A 165 8.25 -10.65 -5.53
CA LEU A 165 8.93 -11.77 -4.88
C LEU A 165 8.98 -13.03 -5.75
N VAL A 166 7.90 -13.34 -6.47
CA VAL A 166 7.82 -14.51 -7.38
C VAL A 166 8.13 -14.19 -8.83
N ASP A 167 8.46 -12.93 -9.13
CA ASP A 167 8.67 -12.42 -10.50
C ASP A 167 7.50 -12.75 -11.44
N SER A 168 6.27 -12.54 -10.95
CA SER A 168 5.06 -12.85 -11.69
C SER A 168 3.96 -11.84 -11.40
N ARG A 169 3.13 -11.56 -12.41
CA ARG A 169 1.92 -10.76 -12.21
C ARG A 169 0.81 -11.65 -11.67
N ILE A 170 0.42 -11.41 -10.41
CA ILE A 170 -0.73 -12.08 -9.79
C ILE A 170 -2.00 -11.39 -10.29
N ALA A 171 -2.79 -12.12 -11.09
CA ALA A 171 -4.10 -11.65 -11.51
C ALA A 171 -5.10 -11.80 -10.36
N LEU A 172 -5.73 -10.70 -9.96
CA LEU A 172 -6.74 -10.72 -8.92
C LEU A 172 -8.07 -11.19 -9.49
N THR A 173 -8.73 -12.11 -8.78
CA THR A 173 -10.12 -12.49 -9.05
C THR A 173 -11.09 -11.53 -8.40
N ALA A 174 -10.72 -10.89 -7.28
CA ALA A 174 -11.50 -9.87 -6.61
C ALA A 174 -10.65 -9.00 -5.67
N ALA A 175 -11.05 -7.74 -5.52
CA ALA A 175 -10.72 -6.89 -4.38
C ALA A 175 -12.02 -6.44 -3.70
N ALA A 176 -12.03 -6.41 -2.37
CA ALA A 176 -13.20 -6.07 -1.57
C ALA A 176 -12.81 -5.07 -0.49
N PHE A 177 -13.69 -4.10 -0.22
CA PHE A 177 -13.44 -3.03 0.73
C PHE A 177 -14.64 -2.75 1.64
N PRO A 178 -14.42 -2.52 2.95
CA PRO A 178 -15.48 -2.42 3.96
C PRO A 178 -15.98 -1.00 4.18
N PHE A 179 -16.14 -0.26 3.10
CA PHE A 179 -16.65 1.11 3.07
C PHE A 179 -17.43 1.32 1.78
N ASP A 180 -18.32 2.31 1.78
CA ASP A 180 -19.10 2.66 0.59
C ASP A 180 -18.20 3.10 -0.56
N ALA A 181 -18.67 2.91 -1.79
CA ALA A 181 -17.90 3.28 -2.97
C ALA A 181 -17.57 4.79 -2.93
N PRO A 182 -16.28 5.19 -2.87
CA PRO A 182 -15.91 6.59 -2.84
C PRO A 182 -16.16 7.24 -4.21
N ALA A 183 -16.20 8.57 -4.26
CA ALA A 183 -16.37 9.32 -5.51
C ALA A 183 -15.30 8.98 -6.57
N HIS A 184 -14.11 8.55 -6.12
CA HIS A 184 -12.98 8.12 -6.95
C HIS A 184 -12.85 6.59 -7.07
N ALA A 185 -13.95 5.84 -6.95
CA ALA A 185 -13.96 4.37 -7.04
C ALA A 185 -13.36 3.84 -8.36
N ASP A 186 -13.44 4.59 -9.45
CA ASP A 186 -12.83 4.24 -10.74
C ASP A 186 -11.29 4.09 -10.66
N ALA A 187 -10.65 4.75 -9.69
CA ALA A 187 -9.22 4.64 -9.45
C ALA A 187 -8.79 3.23 -9.03
N TYR A 188 -9.69 2.47 -8.38
CA TYR A 188 -9.38 1.16 -7.82
C TYR A 188 -9.01 0.14 -8.88
N ALA A 189 -9.52 0.29 -10.12
CA ALA A 189 -9.14 -0.57 -11.25
C ALA A 189 -7.65 -0.44 -11.65
N TYR A 190 -7.01 0.69 -11.35
CA TYR A 190 -5.57 0.88 -11.59
C TYR A 190 -4.71 0.33 -10.45
N LEU A 191 -5.28 0.28 -9.23
CA LEU A 191 -4.59 -0.22 -8.03
C LEU A 191 -4.67 -1.75 -7.96
N PHE A 192 -5.83 -2.30 -8.28
CA PHE A 192 -6.14 -3.71 -8.20
C PHE A 192 -6.58 -4.19 -9.58
N ALA A 193 -5.72 -4.97 -10.24
CA ALA A 193 -6.01 -5.52 -11.57
C ALA A 193 -7.03 -6.67 -11.49
N GLY A 194 -8.27 -6.34 -11.15
CA GLY A 194 -9.42 -7.21 -10.95
C GLY A 194 -10.66 -6.41 -10.51
N PRO A 195 -11.85 -7.03 -10.42
CA PRO A 195 -13.05 -6.33 -9.99
C PRO A 195 -12.93 -5.89 -8.53
N ALA A 196 -13.20 -4.61 -8.27
CA ALA A 196 -13.30 -4.05 -6.93
C ALA A 196 -14.77 -3.97 -6.49
N SER A 197 -15.04 -4.39 -5.26
CA SER A 197 -16.35 -4.32 -4.61
C SER A 197 -16.26 -3.51 -3.32
N PHE A 198 -17.33 -2.80 -3.01
CA PHE A 198 -17.44 -1.90 -1.86
C PHE A 198 -18.58 -2.38 -0.95
N SER A 199 -18.66 -1.82 0.25
CA SER A 199 -19.59 -2.21 1.32
C SER A 199 -19.48 -3.72 1.66
N ALA A 200 -18.27 -4.29 1.54
CA ALA A 200 -17.99 -5.67 1.89
C ALA A 200 -17.76 -5.85 3.41
N PRO A 201 -17.79 -7.07 3.96
CA PRO A 201 -17.57 -7.28 5.39
C PRO A 201 -16.15 -6.95 5.89
N ALA A 202 -15.14 -7.05 5.02
CA ALA A 202 -13.74 -6.81 5.35
C ALA A 202 -12.94 -6.43 4.09
N ALA A 203 -11.78 -5.80 4.29
CA ALA A 203 -10.86 -5.54 3.19
C ALA A 203 -10.14 -6.83 2.78
N ALA A 204 -10.10 -7.14 1.49
CA ALA A 204 -9.46 -8.35 1.00
C ALA A 204 -9.03 -8.27 -0.47
N ILE A 205 -8.02 -9.06 -0.82
CA ILE A 205 -7.67 -9.39 -2.21
C ILE A 205 -7.68 -10.91 -2.39
N SER A 206 -8.20 -11.37 -3.52
CA SER A 206 -8.32 -12.80 -3.85
C SER A 206 -7.69 -13.10 -5.20
N PHE A 207 -7.07 -14.27 -5.32
CA PHE A 207 -6.41 -14.75 -6.53
C PHE A 207 -6.39 -16.29 -6.58
N ASP A 208 -5.98 -16.85 -7.72
CA ASP A 208 -5.87 -18.30 -7.89
C ASP A 208 -4.83 -18.91 -6.92
N ALA A 209 -5.20 -19.92 -6.15
CA ALA A 209 -4.33 -20.52 -5.14
C ALA A 209 -3.05 -21.14 -5.73
N ARG A 210 -2.99 -21.43 -7.04
CA ARG A 210 -1.78 -21.91 -7.71
C ARG A 210 -0.61 -20.91 -7.64
N TYR A 211 -0.88 -19.62 -7.48
CA TYR A 211 0.20 -18.64 -7.25
C TYR A 211 0.96 -18.93 -5.94
N LEU A 212 0.30 -19.52 -4.93
CA LEU A 212 0.93 -19.83 -3.64
C LEU A 212 2.07 -20.84 -3.76
N THR A 213 2.05 -21.70 -4.78
CA THR A 213 3.09 -22.72 -5.01
C THR A 213 4.28 -22.18 -5.79
N LEU A 214 4.24 -20.94 -6.28
CA LEU A 214 5.36 -20.36 -7.02
C LEU A 214 6.57 -20.18 -6.10
N PRO A 215 7.78 -20.52 -6.57
CA PRO A 215 9.00 -20.33 -5.80
C PRO A 215 9.34 -18.85 -5.71
N VAL A 216 9.99 -18.46 -4.60
CA VAL A 216 10.60 -17.13 -4.48
C VAL A 216 11.73 -17.00 -5.50
N ARG A 217 11.73 -15.89 -6.24
CA ARG A 217 12.69 -15.58 -7.32
C ARG A 217 13.61 -14.41 -7.00
N ARG A 218 13.36 -13.69 -5.91
CA ARG A 218 14.14 -12.52 -5.48
C ARG A 218 15.08 -12.87 -4.34
N ASP A 219 16.25 -12.25 -4.33
CA ASP A 219 17.28 -12.39 -3.31
C ASP A 219 17.59 -11.05 -2.64
N GLU A 220 18.57 -11.03 -1.73
CA GLU A 220 18.98 -9.80 -1.03
C GLU A 220 19.51 -8.73 -2.00
N LYS A 221 20.13 -9.12 -3.11
CA LYS A 221 20.64 -8.16 -4.12
C LYS A 221 19.49 -7.41 -4.78
N ALA A 222 18.35 -8.07 -4.97
CA ALA A 222 17.16 -7.46 -5.55
C ALA A 222 16.48 -6.41 -4.65
N LEU A 223 16.85 -6.29 -3.36
CA LEU A 223 16.32 -5.29 -2.42
C LEU A 223 17.15 -4.00 -2.33
N GLN A 224 18.29 -3.91 -3.02
CA GLN A 224 19.25 -2.81 -2.86
C GLN A 224 18.84 -1.54 -3.60
#